data_AF-A0A956JRU5-F1
#
_entry.id   AF-A0A956JRU5-F1
#
_cell.length_a   1.000
_cell.length_b   1.000
_cell.length_c   1.000
_cell.angle_alpha   90.00
_cell.angle_beta   90.00
_cell.angle_gamma   90.00
#
_symmetry.space_group_name_H-M   'P 1'
#
loop_
_entity.id
_entity.type
_entity.pdbx_description
1 polymer ?
#
loop_
_entity_poly.entity_id
_entity_poly.type
_entity_poly.pdbx_seq_one_letter_code
_entity_poly.pdbx_strand_id
1 'polypeptide(L)'
;RALREHLACVREVARSPASEGVALLAAVEVDIEPDGALALEAALLREADWVVASLHAALDQTRDELTRRLVRAIDSGVVDCIGHPLGHVHFDARELGEGEGDDALDAGEVEAPRPALPIDFDAVVYAAARADVALELDGHPARLDLDAEACRRARGRGALLALSSDARSLGRVGDLELALTTARRGWVEARHVLNARDVQALRAARERRLSGQGRAFDGLRRGERVERSGIARVAAELEAQPSEALLERLRAWLQGEDDGEIGEALALLSPEPMQLAVEILIAGDRAIGPRTSA
;
A
#
# COMPACT_ATOMS: atom_id res chain seq x y z
N ARG A 1 6.61 -17.18 -21.72
CA ARG A 1 5.54 -18.16 -22.02
C ARG A 1 4.77 -18.52 -20.75
N ALA A 2 5.44 -19.04 -19.71
CA ALA A 2 4.84 -19.37 -18.43
C ALA A 2 4.01 -18.21 -17.81
N LEU A 3 4.53 -16.97 -17.77
CA LEU A 3 3.75 -15.84 -17.26
C LEU A 3 2.45 -15.60 -18.05
N ARG A 4 2.46 -15.65 -19.38
CA ARG A 4 1.21 -15.47 -20.17
C ARG A 4 0.19 -16.56 -19.89
N GLU A 5 0.65 -17.80 -19.72
CA GLU A 5 -0.21 -18.94 -19.35
C GLU A 5 -0.78 -18.73 -17.94
N HIS A 6 0.02 -18.26 -16.98
CA HIS A 6 -0.43 -17.89 -15.63
C HIS A 6 -1.49 -16.76 -15.66
N LEU A 7 -1.21 -15.65 -16.35
CA LEU A 7 -2.14 -14.52 -16.48
C LEU A 7 -3.46 -14.96 -17.14
N ALA A 8 -3.40 -15.85 -18.12
CA ALA A 8 -4.59 -16.41 -18.76
C ALA A 8 -5.42 -17.27 -17.81
N CYS A 9 -4.76 -18.13 -17.00
CA CYS A 9 -5.42 -18.95 -15.99
C CYS A 9 -6.15 -18.09 -14.95
N VAL A 10 -5.48 -17.06 -14.40
CA VAL A 10 -6.11 -16.14 -13.44
C VAL A 10 -7.32 -15.45 -14.07
N ARG A 11 -7.21 -15.00 -15.32
CA ARG A 11 -8.32 -14.35 -16.05
C ARG A 11 -9.48 -15.29 -16.35
N GLU A 12 -9.23 -16.58 -16.50
CA GLU A 12 -10.27 -17.58 -16.64
C GLU A 12 -11.06 -17.74 -15.33
N VAL A 13 -10.36 -17.86 -14.20
CA VAL A 13 -10.98 -17.91 -12.86
C VAL A 13 -11.74 -16.63 -12.56
N ALA A 14 -11.18 -15.46 -12.89
CA ALA A 14 -11.80 -14.14 -12.73
C ALA A 14 -13.11 -13.94 -13.51
N ARG A 15 -13.37 -14.78 -14.52
CA ARG A 15 -14.63 -14.77 -15.29
C ARG A 15 -15.62 -15.83 -14.78
N SER A 16 -15.18 -16.69 -13.87
CA SER A 16 -16.01 -17.76 -13.33
C SER A 16 -16.87 -17.24 -12.17
N PRO A 17 -18.03 -17.88 -11.89
CA PRO A 17 -18.85 -17.56 -10.72
C PRO A 17 -18.10 -17.72 -9.38
N ALA A 18 -17.00 -18.47 -9.33
CA ALA A 18 -16.19 -18.63 -8.12
C ALA A 18 -15.53 -17.32 -7.65
N SER A 19 -15.44 -16.32 -8.52
CA SER A 19 -14.92 -14.98 -8.21
C SER A 19 -16.02 -13.94 -7.96
N GLU A 20 -17.30 -14.34 -7.88
CA GLU A 20 -18.39 -13.40 -7.67
C GLU A 20 -18.19 -12.61 -6.35
N GLY A 21 -18.26 -11.27 -6.45
CA GLY A 21 -18.02 -10.36 -5.33
C GLY A 21 -16.55 -10.00 -5.11
N VAL A 22 -15.60 -10.59 -5.84
CA VAL A 22 -14.16 -10.35 -5.72
C VAL A 22 -13.52 -10.09 -7.07
N ALA A 23 -12.83 -8.95 -7.21
CA ALA A 23 -11.99 -8.73 -8.38
C ALA A 23 -10.69 -9.53 -8.26
N LEU A 24 -10.40 -10.39 -9.25
CA LEU A 24 -9.11 -11.06 -9.35
C LEU A 24 -8.24 -10.34 -10.39
N LEU A 25 -7.08 -9.84 -9.96
CA LEU A 25 -6.08 -9.26 -10.86
C LEU A 25 -5.07 -10.32 -11.28
N ALA A 26 -4.86 -10.44 -12.59
CA ALA A 26 -3.77 -11.24 -13.13
C ALA A 26 -2.45 -10.49 -12.90
N ALA A 27 -1.81 -10.76 -11.78
CA ALA A 27 -0.64 -10.04 -11.28
C ALA A 27 0.65 -10.87 -11.41
N VAL A 28 1.79 -10.22 -11.17
CA VAL A 28 3.07 -10.89 -11.02
C VAL A 28 3.93 -10.12 -10.02
N GLU A 29 4.67 -10.86 -9.20
CA GLU A 29 5.84 -10.35 -8.51
C GLU A 29 7.08 -10.64 -9.34
N VAL A 30 7.85 -9.60 -9.67
CA VAL A 30 9.05 -9.72 -10.49
C VAL A 30 10.29 -9.31 -9.70
N ASP A 31 11.35 -10.09 -9.81
CA ASP A 31 12.63 -9.76 -9.20
C ASP A 31 13.22 -8.48 -9.78
N ILE A 32 13.77 -7.64 -8.90
CA ILE A 32 14.67 -6.55 -9.25
C ILE A 32 16.08 -7.11 -9.27
N GLU A 33 16.73 -7.11 -10.44
CA GLU A 33 18.10 -7.59 -10.66
C GLU A 33 19.16 -6.73 -9.95
N PRO A 34 20.40 -7.22 -9.76
CA PRO A 34 21.48 -6.48 -9.09
C PRO A 34 21.84 -5.11 -9.69
N ASP A 35 21.53 -4.89 -10.97
CA ASP A 35 21.72 -3.61 -11.67
C ASP A 35 20.45 -2.71 -11.65
N GLY A 36 19.38 -3.18 -11.00
CA GLY A 36 18.09 -2.53 -10.92
C GLY A 36 17.19 -2.79 -12.14
N ALA A 37 17.51 -3.76 -13.01
CA ALA A 37 16.61 -4.20 -14.06
C ALA A 37 15.49 -5.06 -13.47
N LEU A 38 14.42 -5.26 -14.23
CA LEU A 38 13.41 -6.25 -13.87
C LEU A 38 13.78 -7.56 -14.55
N ALA A 39 13.63 -8.68 -13.85
CA ALA A 39 13.96 -10.01 -14.38
C ALA A 39 13.13 -10.41 -15.61
N LEU A 40 12.02 -9.70 -15.86
CA LEU A 40 11.14 -9.89 -17.01
C LEU A 40 11.09 -8.64 -17.89
N GLU A 41 10.91 -8.86 -19.20
CA GLU A 41 10.81 -7.79 -20.18
C GLU A 41 9.59 -6.89 -19.92
N ALA A 42 9.79 -5.57 -20.04
CA ALA A 42 8.75 -4.58 -19.81
C ALA A 42 7.54 -4.73 -20.76
N ALA A 43 7.72 -5.33 -21.95
CA ALA A 43 6.62 -5.62 -22.86
C ALA A 43 5.70 -6.73 -22.31
N LEU A 44 6.28 -7.73 -21.65
CA LEU A 44 5.56 -8.82 -21.02
C LEU A 44 4.88 -8.36 -19.72
N LEU A 45 5.58 -7.56 -18.89
CA LEU A 45 5.02 -7.01 -17.65
C LEU A 45 3.81 -6.10 -17.91
N ARG A 46 3.78 -5.40 -19.05
CA ARG A 46 2.61 -4.61 -19.49
C ARG A 46 1.36 -5.43 -19.73
N GLU A 47 1.49 -6.74 -19.96
CA GLU A 47 0.34 -7.63 -20.14
C GLU A 47 -0.33 -8.00 -18.82
N ALA A 48 0.33 -7.80 -17.67
CA ALA A 48 -0.23 -8.05 -16.35
C ALA A 48 -1.16 -6.89 -15.90
N ASP A 49 -2.19 -7.24 -15.12
CA ASP A 49 -3.11 -6.27 -14.51
C ASP A 49 -2.45 -5.52 -13.34
N TRP A 50 -1.43 -6.12 -12.72
CA TRP A 50 -0.66 -5.55 -11.61
C TRP A 50 0.77 -6.12 -11.57
N VAL A 51 1.75 -5.31 -11.19
CA VAL A 51 3.17 -5.69 -11.08
C VAL A 51 3.75 -5.22 -9.75
N VAL A 52 4.12 -6.18 -8.93
CA VAL A 52 4.96 -5.97 -7.74
C VAL A 52 6.42 -6.22 -8.13
N ALA A 53 7.34 -5.38 -7.68
CA ALA A 53 8.77 -5.59 -7.89
C ALA A 53 9.52 -5.59 -6.55
N SER A 54 10.36 -6.61 -6.34
CA SER A 54 10.95 -6.90 -5.03
C SER A 54 12.43 -7.24 -5.11
N LEU A 55 13.15 -7.05 -3.99
CA LEU A 55 14.56 -7.43 -3.83
C LEU A 55 14.67 -8.78 -3.14
N HIS A 56 15.09 -9.82 -3.88
CA HIS A 56 15.32 -11.16 -3.31
C HIS A 56 16.80 -11.60 -3.32
N ALA A 57 17.65 -10.97 -4.14
CA ALA A 57 19.03 -11.36 -4.32
C ALA A 57 20.00 -10.17 -4.30
N ALA A 58 21.29 -10.46 -4.08
CA ALA A 58 22.37 -9.48 -3.93
C ALA A 58 22.05 -8.42 -2.86
N LEU A 59 21.55 -8.88 -1.72
CA LEU A 59 21.07 -8.06 -0.61
C LEU A 59 22.19 -7.47 0.25
N ASP A 60 23.42 -7.94 0.03
CA ASP A 60 24.66 -7.47 0.67
C ASP A 60 25.28 -6.23 0.00
N GLN A 61 24.63 -5.70 -1.05
CA GLN A 61 25.01 -4.45 -1.71
C GLN A 61 24.96 -3.25 -0.76
N THR A 62 25.71 -2.21 -1.12
CA THR A 62 25.76 -0.96 -0.35
C THR A 62 24.42 -0.23 -0.36
N ARG A 63 24.25 0.69 0.59
CA ARG A 63 23.08 1.57 0.67
C ARG A 63 22.73 2.24 -0.65
N ASP A 64 23.73 2.82 -1.29
CA ASP A 64 23.52 3.56 -2.53
C ASP A 64 23.15 2.64 -3.70
N GLU A 65 23.69 1.42 -3.73
CA GLU A 65 23.37 0.43 -4.76
C GLU A 65 21.93 -0.07 -4.61
N LEU A 66 21.53 -0.50 -3.42
CA LEU A 66 20.16 -0.97 -3.16
C LEU A 66 19.13 0.14 -3.39
N THR A 67 19.43 1.36 -2.94
CA THR A 67 18.58 2.53 -3.20
C THR A 67 18.43 2.78 -4.70
N ARG A 68 19.53 2.77 -5.47
CA ARG A 68 19.49 2.94 -6.93
C ARG A 68 18.70 1.83 -7.62
N ARG A 69 18.80 0.58 -7.15
CA ARG A 69 18.02 -0.55 -7.68
C ARG A 69 16.52 -0.30 -7.54
N LEU A 70 16.07 0.03 -6.34
CA LEU A 70 14.65 0.33 -6.06
C LEU A 70 14.16 1.52 -6.87
N VAL A 71 14.91 2.64 -6.89
CA VAL A 71 14.52 3.83 -7.66
C VAL A 71 14.44 3.51 -9.17
N ARG A 72 15.38 2.71 -9.71
CA ARG A 72 15.34 2.30 -11.12
C ARG A 72 14.14 1.41 -11.44
N ALA A 73 13.76 0.52 -10.54
CA ALA A 73 12.55 -0.30 -10.69
C ALA A 73 11.29 0.58 -10.69
N ILE A 74 11.19 1.54 -9.77
CA ILE A 74 10.11 2.53 -9.72
C ILE A 74 10.02 3.33 -11.03
N ASP A 75 11.16 3.78 -11.56
CA ASP A 75 11.23 4.58 -12.80
C ASP A 75 11.04 3.78 -14.09
N SER A 76 10.88 2.45 -14.01
CA SER A 76 10.64 1.60 -15.18
C SER A 76 9.31 1.92 -15.90
N GLY A 77 8.37 2.55 -15.20
CA GLY A 77 7.03 2.88 -15.70
C GLY A 77 6.07 1.68 -15.80
N VAL A 78 6.52 0.46 -15.49
CA VAL A 78 5.68 -0.76 -15.54
C VAL A 78 5.37 -1.35 -14.17
N VAL A 79 6.10 -0.95 -13.14
CA VAL A 79 5.87 -1.34 -11.75
C VAL A 79 4.69 -0.56 -11.17
N ASP A 80 3.84 -1.24 -10.40
CA ASP A 80 2.75 -0.60 -9.65
C ASP A 80 3.03 -0.52 -8.14
N CYS A 81 3.79 -1.49 -7.61
CA CYS A 81 4.14 -1.58 -6.20
C CYS A 81 5.58 -2.07 -6.03
N ILE A 82 6.28 -1.56 -5.02
CA ILE A 82 7.51 -2.18 -4.52
C ILE A 82 7.14 -3.09 -3.36
N GLY A 83 7.43 -4.39 -3.49
CA GLY A 83 7.14 -5.39 -2.46
C GLY A 83 8.13 -5.30 -1.31
N HIS A 84 7.63 -5.51 -0.08
CA HIS A 84 8.34 -5.51 1.21
C HIS A 84 9.72 -4.79 1.13
N PRO A 85 9.69 -3.45 1.02
CA PRO A 85 10.82 -2.67 0.50
C PRO A 85 11.99 -2.54 1.48
N LEU A 86 11.76 -2.66 2.79
CA LEU A 86 12.85 -2.69 3.76
C LEU A 86 13.56 -4.04 3.76
N GLY A 87 12.91 -5.11 3.29
CA GLY A 87 13.45 -6.46 3.27
C GLY A 87 13.82 -6.97 4.67
N HIS A 88 13.07 -6.59 5.70
CA HIS A 88 13.29 -7.13 7.03
C HIS A 88 12.66 -8.53 7.13
N VAL A 89 13.37 -9.48 7.73
CA VAL A 89 12.80 -10.74 8.20
C VAL A 89 13.14 -10.91 9.68
N HIS A 90 12.13 -10.81 10.54
CA HIS A 90 12.27 -10.79 11.98
C HIS A 90 12.66 -12.15 12.59
N PHE A 91 12.12 -13.25 12.04
CA PHE A 91 12.31 -14.61 12.53
C PHE A 91 12.14 -15.63 11.40
N ASP A 92 12.58 -16.87 11.63
CA ASP A 92 12.53 -17.93 10.61
C ASP A 92 11.07 -18.35 10.41
N ALA A 93 10.56 -18.20 9.20
CA ALA A 93 9.14 -18.49 8.94
C ALA A 93 8.80 -19.99 9.07
N ARG A 94 9.80 -20.89 9.11
CA ARG A 94 9.59 -22.30 9.52
C ARG A 94 9.03 -22.41 10.94
N GLU A 95 9.33 -21.46 11.81
CA GLU A 95 8.77 -21.42 13.16
C GLU A 95 7.25 -21.17 13.15
N LEU A 96 6.70 -20.68 12.04
CA LEU A 96 5.27 -20.53 11.82
C LEU A 96 4.64 -21.76 11.14
N GLY A 97 5.41 -22.82 10.87
CA GLY A 97 4.96 -24.02 10.16
C GLY A 97 5.10 -23.94 8.63
N GLU A 98 5.80 -22.93 8.09
CA GLU A 98 6.00 -22.83 6.65
C GLU A 98 6.91 -23.93 6.10
N GLY A 99 6.54 -24.46 4.93
CA GLY A 99 7.21 -25.60 4.30
C GLY A 99 6.77 -26.96 4.84
N GLU A 100 5.77 -27.01 5.73
CA GLU A 100 5.14 -28.23 6.21
C GLU A 100 3.65 -28.30 5.77
N GLY A 101 3.06 -29.51 5.68
CA GLY A 101 1.64 -29.69 5.40
C GLY A 101 1.19 -29.23 4.00
N ASP A 102 -0.02 -28.66 3.90
CA ASP A 102 -0.57 -28.14 2.63
C ASP A 102 0.24 -26.95 2.07
N ASP A 103 1.04 -26.28 2.92
CA ASP A 103 1.94 -25.18 2.56
C ASP A 103 3.25 -25.69 1.91
N ALA A 104 3.53 -27.00 2.00
CA ALA A 104 4.73 -27.61 1.39
C ALA A 104 4.68 -27.67 -0.15
N LEU A 105 3.52 -27.43 -0.76
CA LEU A 105 3.39 -27.35 -2.23
C LEU A 105 4.13 -26.15 -2.82
N ASP A 106 4.47 -25.18 -1.98
CA ASP A 106 5.23 -23.98 -2.31
C ASP A 106 6.45 -23.83 -1.38
N ALA A 107 7.13 -24.95 -1.11
CA ALA A 107 8.36 -25.03 -0.33
C ALA A 107 9.58 -24.42 -1.05
N GLY A 108 9.45 -23.19 -1.54
CA GLY A 108 10.59 -22.36 -1.91
C GLY A 108 11.57 -22.18 -0.74
N GLU A 109 12.68 -21.49 -0.97
CA GLU A 109 13.61 -21.15 0.10
C GLU A 109 12.89 -20.29 1.15
N VAL A 110 12.63 -20.86 2.34
CA VAL A 110 12.12 -20.09 3.47
C VAL A 110 13.17 -19.04 3.84
N GLU A 111 12.77 -17.76 3.83
CA GLU A 111 13.68 -16.66 4.11
C GLU A 111 14.24 -16.75 5.53
N ALA A 112 15.56 -16.70 5.63
CA ALA A 112 16.25 -16.65 6.92
C ALA A 112 16.09 -15.25 7.56
N PRO A 113 16.10 -15.17 8.90
CA PRO A 113 16.09 -13.89 9.61
C PRO A 113 17.22 -12.97 9.12
N ARG A 114 16.88 -11.72 8.87
CA ARG A 114 17.83 -10.68 8.43
C ARG A 114 17.33 -9.30 8.86
N PRO A 115 18.23 -8.38 9.25
CA PRO A 115 17.83 -7.01 9.52
C PRO A 115 17.32 -6.31 8.26
N ALA A 116 16.61 -5.19 8.44
CA ALA A 116 16.26 -4.32 7.32
C ALA A 116 17.48 -3.95 6.47
N LEU A 117 17.27 -3.92 5.16
CA LEU A 117 18.26 -3.55 4.16
C LEU A 117 18.72 -2.10 4.39
N PRO A 118 20.00 -1.79 4.16
CA PRO A 118 20.54 -0.47 4.41
C PRO A 118 20.12 0.54 3.32
N ILE A 119 18.84 0.76 3.04
CA ILE A 119 18.39 1.66 1.96
C ILE A 119 18.20 3.11 2.43
N ASP A 120 18.29 4.05 1.49
CA ASP A 120 17.74 5.39 1.67
C ASP A 120 16.22 5.35 1.45
N PHE A 121 15.49 5.04 2.51
CA PHE A 121 14.04 4.88 2.43
C PHE A 121 13.32 6.17 2.01
N ASP A 122 13.83 7.34 2.39
CA ASP A 122 13.23 8.62 1.99
C ASP A 122 13.35 8.85 0.48
N ALA A 123 14.50 8.49 -0.13
CA ALA A 123 14.67 8.53 -1.57
C ALA A 123 13.72 7.58 -2.29
N VAL A 124 13.53 6.37 -1.76
CA VAL A 124 12.58 5.37 -2.30
C VAL A 124 11.15 5.88 -2.21
N VAL A 125 10.73 6.41 -1.05
CA VAL A 125 9.40 7.01 -0.85
C VAL A 125 9.16 8.17 -1.82
N TYR A 126 10.16 9.05 -2.00
CA TYR A 126 10.04 10.17 -2.95
C TYR A 126 9.89 9.69 -4.39
N ALA A 127 10.68 8.70 -4.80
CA ALA A 127 10.55 8.10 -6.13
C ALA A 127 9.16 7.48 -6.33
N ALA A 128 8.69 6.71 -5.35
CA ALA A 128 7.40 6.03 -5.36
C ALA A 128 6.25 7.03 -5.49
N ALA A 129 6.23 8.06 -4.63
CA ALA A 129 5.24 9.14 -4.68
C ALA A 129 5.24 9.89 -6.02
N ARG A 130 6.42 10.18 -6.58
CA ARG A 130 6.54 10.86 -7.87
C ARG A 130 6.00 10.01 -9.02
N ALA A 131 6.23 8.71 -8.99
CA ALA A 131 5.90 7.79 -10.07
C ALA A 131 4.48 7.18 -9.94
N ASP A 132 3.71 7.57 -8.93
CA ASP A 132 2.43 6.94 -8.57
C ASP A 132 2.59 5.43 -8.38
N VAL A 133 3.71 5.01 -7.77
CA VAL A 133 4.02 3.61 -7.40
C VAL A 133 3.80 3.47 -5.91
N ALA A 134 3.11 2.41 -5.49
CA ALA A 134 2.88 2.14 -4.08
C ALA A 134 4.10 1.45 -3.43
N LEU A 135 4.15 1.53 -2.10
CA LEU A 135 5.02 0.70 -1.28
C LEU A 135 4.16 -0.33 -0.57
N GLU A 136 4.58 -1.57 -0.57
CA GLU A 136 3.88 -2.62 0.13
C GLU A 136 4.03 -2.47 1.65
N LEU A 137 2.93 -2.75 2.35
CA LEU A 137 2.88 -3.04 3.76
C LEU A 137 2.45 -4.50 3.92
N ASP A 138 3.45 -5.35 4.02
CA ASP A 138 3.32 -6.78 4.14
C ASP A 138 2.99 -7.17 5.59
N GLY A 139 1.84 -7.83 5.75
CA GLY A 139 1.30 -8.32 7.00
C GLY A 139 1.85 -9.66 7.43
N HIS A 140 2.66 -10.33 6.59
CA HIS A 140 3.25 -11.60 6.93
C HIS A 140 4.03 -11.47 8.26
N PRO A 141 3.77 -12.32 9.28
CA PRO A 141 4.28 -12.08 10.62
C PRO A 141 5.81 -12.05 10.70
N ALA A 142 6.49 -12.82 9.84
CA ALA A 142 7.95 -12.83 9.78
C ALA A 142 8.53 -11.57 9.11
N ARG A 143 7.74 -10.85 8.31
CA ARG A 143 8.18 -9.64 7.61
C ARG A 143 7.77 -8.36 8.33
N LEU A 144 6.45 -8.13 8.47
CA LEU A 144 5.87 -6.86 8.94
C LEU A 144 6.57 -5.63 8.33
N ASP A 145 6.64 -5.61 7.02
CA ASP A 145 7.39 -4.63 6.23
C ASP A 145 6.46 -3.90 5.28
N LEU A 146 6.10 -2.63 5.52
CA LEU A 146 6.73 -1.65 6.39
C LEU A 146 6.41 -1.73 7.90
N ASP A 147 7.34 -1.26 8.74
CA ASP A 147 7.01 -0.94 10.13
C ASP A 147 6.12 0.34 10.23
N ALA A 148 5.55 0.57 11.42
CA ALA A 148 4.64 1.70 11.65
C ALA A 148 5.30 3.09 11.44
N GLU A 149 6.60 3.23 11.73
CA GLU A 149 7.31 4.49 11.53
C GLU A 149 7.54 4.74 10.03
N ALA A 150 7.95 3.70 9.30
CA ALA A 150 8.11 3.73 7.86
C ALA A 150 6.78 4.02 7.15
N CYS A 151 5.66 3.42 7.60
CA CYS A 151 4.32 3.77 7.15
C CYS A 151 4.03 5.27 7.32
N ARG A 152 4.34 5.82 8.51
CA ARG A 152 4.14 7.25 8.81
C ARG A 152 5.00 8.15 7.93
N ARG A 153 6.26 7.76 7.67
CA ARG A 153 7.17 8.50 6.78
C ARG A 153 6.69 8.47 5.33
N ALA A 154 6.24 7.31 4.85
CA ALA A 154 5.71 7.12 3.50
C ALA A 154 4.47 7.99 3.27
N ARG A 155 3.46 7.90 4.14
CA ARG A 155 2.23 8.70 4.03
C ARG A 155 2.49 10.19 4.16
N GLY A 156 3.42 10.60 5.04
CA GLY A 156 3.81 12.01 5.21
C GLY A 156 4.47 12.65 3.99
N ARG A 157 4.96 11.83 3.04
CA ARG A 157 5.57 12.27 1.77
C ARG A 157 4.68 12.01 0.55
N GLY A 158 3.45 11.55 0.78
CA GLY A 158 2.47 11.34 -0.29
C GLY A 158 2.63 10.04 -1.07
N ALA A 159 3.46 9.10 -0.60
CA ALA A 159 3.49 7.76 -1.18
C ALA A 159 2.22 6.99 -0.78
N LEU A 160 1.72 6.18 -1.72
CA LEU A 160 0.61 5.27 -1.48
C LEU A 160 1.12 3.96 -0.91
N LEU A 161 0.31 3.31 -0.08
CA LEU A 161 0.60 2.01 0.50
C LEU A 161 -0.33 0.95 -0.10
N ALA A 162 0.19 -0.25 -0.33
CA ALA A 162 -0.60 -1.44 -0.65
C ALA A 162 -0.45 -2.42 0.51
N LEU A 163 -1.53 -2.73 1.22
CA LEU A 163 -1.51 -3.74 2.27
C LEU A 163 -1.62 -5.12 1.63
N SER A 164 -0.79 -6.05 2.06
CA SER A 164 -0.81 -7.45 1.63
C SER A 164 -0.56 -8.39 2.81
N SER A 165 -0.88 -9.67 2.64
CA SER A 165 -0.59 -10.72 3.62
C SER A 165 0.56 -11.64 3.21
N ASP A 166 1.13 -11.44 2.00
CA ASP A 166 2.09 -12.35 1.32
C ASP A 166 1.67 -13.83 1.41
N ALA A 167 0.36 -14.10 1.28
CA ALA A 167 -0.20 -15.41 1.58
C ALA A 167 0.17 -16.44 0.49
N ARG A 168 0.88 -17.48 0.91
CA ARG A 168 1.16 -18.69 0.12
C ARG A 168 0.14 -19.81 0.35
N SER A 169 -0.79 -19.60 1.29
CA SER A 169 -1.88 -20.53 1.59
C SER A 169 -3.13 -19.81 2.09
N LEU A 170 -4.28 -20.48 2.04
CA LEU A 170 -5.55 -19.90 2.45
C LEU A 170 -5.57 -19.48 3.93
N GLY A 171 -4.82 -20.19 4.78
CA GLY A 171 -4.72 -19.87 6.21
C GLY A 171 -4.00 -18.54 6.49
N ARG A 172 -3.13 -18.10 5.58
CA ARG A 172 -2.31 -16.88 5.72
C ARG A 172 -3.00 -15.61 5.24
N VAL A 173 -4.12 -15.73 4.54
CA VAL A 173 -4.90 -14.56 4.08
C VAL A 173 -5.33 -13.66 5.25
N GLY A 174 -5.45 -14.20 6.46
CA GLY A 174 -5.77 -13.42 7.67
C GLY A 174 -4.66 -12.49 8.17
N ASP A 175 -3.40 -12.70 7.75
CA ASP A 175 -2.24 -11.94 8.26
C ASP A 175 -2.27 -10.46 7.87
N LEU A 176 -3.06 -10.13 6.86
CA LEU A 176 -3.57 -8.79 6.57
C LEU A 176 -3.98 -7.97 7.80
N GLU A 177 -4.60 -8.59 8.82
CA GLU A 177 -5.01 -7.85 10.02
C GLU A 177 -3.81 -7.20 10.71
N LEU A 178 -2.63 -7.82 10.60
CA LEU A 178 -1.36 -7.27 11.07
C LEU A 178 -0.92 -6.09 10.21
N ALA A 179 -1.03 -6.17 8.88
CA ALA A 179 -0.77 -5.05 7.98
C ALA A 179 -1.66 -3.85 8.33
N LEU A 180 -2.97 -4.06 8.49
CA LEU A 180 -3.90 -2.99 8.90
C LEU A 180 -3.52 -2.41 10.26
N THR A 181 -3.20 -3.26 11.24
CA THR A 181 -2.84 -2.83 12.58
C THR A 181 -1.57 -1.97 12.54
N THR A 182 -0.58 -2.37 11.75
CA THR A 182 0.65 -1.60 11.54
C THR A 182 0.38 -0.27 10.83
N ALA A 183 -0.47 -0.27 9.80
CA ALA A 183 -0.92 0.95 9.11
C ALA A 183 -1.55 1.94 10.09
N ARG A 184 -2.47 1.48 10.95
CA ARG A 184 -3.13 2.30 11.98
C ARG A 184 -2.12 2.89 12.97
N ARG A 185 -1.13 2.11 13.41
CA ARG A 185 -0.03 2.61 14.26
C ARG A 185 0.81 3.67 13.55
N GLY A 186 0.96 3.55 12.23
CA GLY A 186 1.60 4.55 11.36
C GLY A 186 0.75 5.79 11.05
N TRP A 187 -0.48 5.85 11.56
CA TRP A 187 -1.47 6.90 11.26
C TRP A 187 -1.78 6.99 9.76
N VAL A 188 -1.82 5.83 9.12
CA VAL A 188 -2.24 5.68 7.74
C VAL A 188 -3.77 5.69 7.69
N GLU A 189 -4.30 6.60 6.90
CA GLU A 189 -5.74 6.72 6.60
C GLU A 189 -6.07 6.12 5.24
N ALA A 190 -7.35 5.83 4.97
CA ALA A 190 -7.82 5.19 3.74
C ALA A 190 -7.34 5.86 2.45
N ARG A 191 -7.25 7.20 2.42
CA ARG A 191 -6.75 7.95 1.24
C ARG A 191 -5.31 7.60 0.83
N HIS A 192 -4.50 7.09 1.76
CA HIS A 192 -3.12 6.67 1.52
C HIS A 192 -3.02 5.21 1.08
N VAL A 193 -4.10 4.43 1.15
CA VAL A 193 -4.09 2.98 0.93
C VAL A 193 -4.76 2.63 -0.41
N LEU A 194 -4.07 1.88 -1.26
CA LEU A 194 -4.60 1.45 -2.55
C LEU A 194 -5.77 0.47 -2.41
N ASN A 195 -5.74 -0.40 -1.41
CA ASN A 195 -6.79 -1.39 -1.15
C ASN A 195 -8.15 -0.73 -0.85
N ALA A 196 -8.16 0.54 -0.44
CA ALA A 196 -9.38 1.31 -0.19
C ALA A 196 -9.97 1.95 -1.47
N ARG A 197 -9.35 1.73 -2.64
CA ARG A 197 -9.80 2.26 -3.93
C ARG A 197 -10.55 1.18 -4.72
N ASP A 198 -11.42 1.63 -5.63
CA ASP A 198 -12.05 0.72 -6.58
C ASP A 198 -11.04 0.20 -7.62
N VAL A 199 -11.31 -0.97 -8.19
CA VAL A 199 -10.40 -1.62 -9.16
C VAL A 199 -10.26 -0.83 -10.44
N GLN A 200 -11.29 -0.06 -10.84
CA GLN A 200 -11.22 0.75 -12.05
C GLN A 200 -10.25 1.90 -11.86
N ALA A 201 -10.20 2.50 -10.67
CA ALA A 201 -9.21 3.51 -10.31
C ALA A 201 -7.79 2.95 -10.34
N LEU A 202 -7.59 1.70 -9.90
CA LEU A 202 -6.28 1.04 -9.97
C LEU A 202 -5.87 0.73 -11.42
N ARG A 203 -6.78 0.18 -12.23
CA ARG A 203 -6.56 -0.05 -13.67
C ARG A 203 -6.23 1.26 -14.40
N ALA A 204 -6.99 2.33 -14.12
CA ALA A 204 -6.77 3.64 -14.72
C ALA A 204 -5.44 4.27 -14.27
N ALA A 205 -5.02 4.09 -13.02
CA ALA A 205 -3.70 4.54 -12.54
C ALA A 205 -2.57 3.84 -13.29
N ARG A 206 -2.67 2.52 -13.43
CA ARG A 206 -1.72 1.73 -14.22
C ARG A 206 -1.70 2.16 -15.69
N GLU A 207 -2.84 2.31 -16.35
CA GLU A 207 -2.91 2.76 -17.75
C GLU A 207 -2.25 4.13 -17.97
N ARG A 208 -2.46 5.09 -17.05
CA ARG A 208 -1.76 6.39 -17.08
C ARG A 208 -0.24 6.22 -16.99
N ARG A 209 0.24 5.34 -16.10
CA ARG A 209 1.68 5.06 -15.96
C ARG A 209 2.25 4.42 -17.22
N LEU A 210 1.58 3.41 -17.76
CA LEU A 210 2.02 2.68 -18.94
C LEU A 210 2.06 3.54 -20.21
N SER A 211 1.16 4.51 -20.33
CA SER A 211 1.10 5.46 -21.45
C SER A 211 2.12 6.60 -21.36
N GLY A 212 2.91 6.67 -20.29
CA GLY A 212 3.82 7.79 -20.04
C GLY A 212 3.09 9.11 -19.74
N GLN A 213 1.76 9.05 -19.54
CA GLN A 213 0.93 10.17 -19.09
C GLN A 213 0.84 10.24 -17.56
N GLY A 214 1.61 9.41 -16.85
CA GLY A 214 1.81 9.53 -15.41
C GLY A 214 2.21 10.97 -15.12
N ARG A 215 1.36 11.67 -14.37
CA ARG A 215 1.65 13.06 -14.00
C ARG A 215 2.99 13.05 -13.28
N ALA A 216 3.92 13.90 -13.72
CA ALA A 216 4.88 14.44 -12.77
C ALA A 216 4.05 14.94 -11.59
N PHE A 217 4.32 14.40 -10.40
CA PHE A 217 3.74 14.79 -9.11
C PHE A 217 3.04 16.16 -9.20
N ASP A 218 1.70 16.15 -9.24
CA ASP A 218 0.87 17.33 -8.99
C ASP A 218 0.83 17.57 -7.48
N GLY A 219 2.03 17.61 -6.90
CA GLY A 219 2.29 17.90 -5.51
C GLY A 219 1.94 19.33 -5.28
N LEU A 220 0.82 19.52 -4.58
CA LEU A 220 0.21 20.80 -4.32
C LEU A 220 -0.39 21.45 -5.57
N ARG A 221 -1.73 21.52 -5.59
CA ARG A 221 -2.34 22.83 -5.79
C ARG A 221 -1.74 23.79 -4.76
N ARG A 222 -0.60 24.41 -5.07
CA ARG A 222 -0.20 25.65 -4.43
C ARG A 222 -1.05 26.74 -5.08
N GLY A 223 -2.07 27.15 -4.34
CA GLY A 223 -2.70 28.45 -4.52
C GLY A 223 -4.08 28.40 -5.15
N GLU A 224 -5.09 28.16 -4.32
CA GLU A 224 -6.21 29.11 -4.27
C GLU A 224 -6.19 29.76 -2.88
N ARG A 225 -6.29 31.08 -2.86
CA ARG A 225 -6.24 31.92 -1.66
C ARG A 225 -7.22 31.40 -0.61
N VAL A 226 -6.73 30.91 0.52
CA VAL A 226 -7.52 30.92 1.75
C VAL A 226 -6.98 32.07 2.58
N GLU A 227 -7.61 33.22 2.41
CA GLU A 227 -7.53 34.30 3.37
C GLU A 227 -7.90 33.76 4.75
N ARG A 228 -6.95 33.86 5.70
CA ARG A 228 -7.13 33.91 7.16
C ARG A 228 -8.53 33.50 7.68
N SER A 229 -8.80 32.20 7.81
CA SER A 229 -9.96 31.70 8.58
C SER A 229 -9.49 30.93 9.83
N GLY A 230 -10.28 30.98 10.91
CA GLY A 230 -9.98 30.27 12.16
C GLY A 230 -9.84 28.76 11.99
N ILE A 231 -10.56 28.19 11.02
CA ILE A 231 -10.55 26.78 10.62
C ILE A 231 -9.16 26.30 10.21
N ALA A 232 -8.42 27.06 9.40
CA ALA A 232 -7.08 26.66 8.94
C ALA A 232 -6.05 26.63 10.08
N ARG A 233 -6.22 27.50 11.08
CA ARG A 233 -5.39 27.49 12.30
C ARG A 233 -5.72 26.29 13.18
N VAL A 234 -7.01 25.99 13.37
CA VAL A 234 -7.48 24.83 14.14
C VAL A 234 -7.00 23.53 13.50
N ALA A 235 -7.12 23.40 12.17
CA ALA A 235 -6.64 22.23 11.43
C ALA A 235 -5.12 22.05 11.57
N ALA A 236 -4.34 23.11 11.40
CA ALA A 236 -2.88 23.05 11.55
C ALA A 236 -2.43 22.71 12.99
N GLU A 237 -3.17 23.17 14.00
CA GLU A 237 -2.88 22.88 15.41
C GLU A 237 -3.31 21.45 15.82
N LEU A 238 -4.38 20.93 15.21
CA LEU A 238 -4.83 19.53 15.32
C LEU A 238 -3.84 18.54 14.70
N GLU A 239 -3.25 18.89 13.55
CA GLU A 239 -2.20 18.09 12.89
C GLU A 239 -0.86 18.11 13.67
N ALA A 240 -0.63 19.17 14.44
CA ALA A 240 0.52 19.33 15.32
C ALA A 240 0.24 18.80 16.74
N GLN A 241 0.93 19.33 17.76
CA GLN A 241 0.63 19.04 19.16
C GLN A 241 -0.45 20.03 19.66
N PRO A 242 -1.67 19.57 19.98
CA PRO A 242 -2.77 20.49 20.31
C PRO A 242 -2.52 21.22 21.63
N SER A 243 -2.88 22.50 21.71
CA SER A 243 -2.86 23.22 22.98
C SER A 243 -3.96 22.71 23.94
N GLU A 244 -3.75 22.86 25.24
CA GLU A 244 -4.78 22.53 26.25
C GLU A 244 -6.12 23.26 26.00
N ALA A 245 -6.06 24.51 25.53
CA ALA A 245 -7.26 25.27 25.18
C ALA A 245 -8.03 24.66 23.98
N LEU A 246 -7.32 24.10 23.00
CA LEU A 246 -7.94 23.41 21.87
C LEU A 246 -8.49 22.04 22.28
N LEU A 247 -7.79 21.32 23.16
CA LEU A 247 -8.25 20.03 23.71
C LEU A 247 -9.53 20.17 24.53
N GLU A 248 -9.68 21.26 25.30
CA GLU A 248 -10.88 21.53 26.08
C GLU A 248 -12.09 21.80 25.17
N ARG A 249 -11.91 22.61 24.10
CA ARG A 249 -12.94 22.85 23.08
C ARG A 249 -13.34 21.58 22.32
N LEU A 250 -12.36 20.75 21.94
CA LEU A 250 -12.62 19.46 21.30
C LEU A 250 -13.43 18.51 22.18
N ARG A 251 -13.15 18.47 23.49
CA ARG A 251 -13.91 17.65 24.45
C ARG A 251 -15.35 18.12 24.59
N ALA A 252 -15.59 19.43 24.64
CA ALA A 252 -16.94 20.01 24.68
C ALA A 252 -17.71 19.71 23.38
N TRP A 253 -17.04 19.87 22.23
CA TRP A 253 -17.62 19.54 20.93
C TRP A 253 -18.00 18.05 20.81
N LEU A 254 -17.14 17.15 21.28
CA LEU A 254 -17.43 15.70 21.34
C LEU A 254 -18.62 15.35 22.26
N GLN A 255 -18.97 16.23 23.20
CA GLN A 255 -20.14 16.08 24.07
C GLN A 255 -21.41 16.72 23.50
N GLY A 256 -21.35 17.23 22.26
CA GLY A 256 -22.49 17.73 21.50
C GLY A 256 -22.66 19.25 21.50
N GLU A 257 -21.66 20.00 21.99
CA GLU A 257 -21.63 21.46 21.85
C GLU A 257 -21.20 21.88 20.44
N ASP A 258 -21.81 22.92 19.87
CA ASP A 258 -21.52 23.34 18.49
C ASP A 258 -20.30 24.27 18.43
N ASP A 259 -19.25 23.81 17.76
CA ASP A 259 -18.04 24.56 17.43
C ASP A 259 -17.74 24.30 15.95
N GLY A 260 -18.41 25.10 15.10
CA GLY A 260 -18.40 24.94 13.65
C GLY A 260 -17.00 24.96 13.03
N GLU A 261 -16.04 25.65 13.67
CA GLU A 261 -14.65 25.65 13.18
C GLU A 261 -13.96 24.29 13.39
N ILE A 262 -14.24 23.60 14.49
CA ILE A 262 -13.71 22.25 14.78
C ILE A 262 -14.39 21.23 13.85
N GLY A 263 -15.71 21.30 13.70
CA GLY A 263 -16.46 20.40 12.83
C GLY A 263 -15.99 20.48 11.37
N GLU A 264 -15.84 21.69 10.84
CA GLU A 264 -15.33 21.91 9.49
C GLU A 264 -13.84 21.55 9.35
N ALA A 265 -13.01 21.83 10.36
CA ALA A 265 -11.61 21.42 10.35
C ALA A 265 -11.45 19.89 10.34
N LEU A 266 -12.23 19.15 11.13
CA LEU A 266 -12.20 17.69 11.13
C LEU A 266 -12.71 17.10 9.81
N ALA A 267 -13.75 17.69 9.20
CA ALA A 267 -14.25 17.29 7.89
C ALA A 267 -13.23 17.52 6.76
N LEU A 268 -12.37 18.55 6.88
CA LEU A 268 -11.24 18.77 5.97
C LEU A 268 -10.13 17.73 6.16
N LEU A 269 -9.91 17.28 7.40
CA LEU A 269 -8.86 16.32 7.72
C LEU A 269 -9.26 14.88 7.36
N SER A 270 -10.54 14.53 7.40
CA SER A 270 -11.07 13.25 6.88
C SER A 270 -12.59 13.34 6.64
N PRO A 271 -13.12 12.86 5.49
CA PRO A 271 -14.55 13.00 5.20
C PRO A 271 -15.46 12.06 6.01
N GLU A 272 -14.96 10.94 6.55
CA GLU A 272 -15.75 10.01 7.38
C GLU A 272 -14.88 9.29 8.44
N PRO A 273 -15.11 9.48 9.76
CA PRO A 273 -14.19 8.95 10.78
C PRO A 273 -14.46 7.51 11.27
N MET A 274 -15.35 6.70 10.68
CA MET A 274 -15.93 5.54 11.40
C MET A 274 -16.23 4.23 10.63
N GLN A 275 -15.63 3.90 9.47
CA GLN A 275 -15.86 2.58 8.84
C GLN A 275 -14.61 1.86 8.25
N LEU A 276 -14.50 0.59 8.66
CA LEU A 276 -13.76 -0.62 8.18
C LEU A 276 -13.47 -0.68 6.66
N ALA A 277 -12.55 -1.45 6.05
CA ALA A 277 -11.78 -2.71 6.28
C ALA A 277 -10.68 -2.80 5.14
N VAL A 278 -9.45 -3.34 5.28
CA VAL A 278 -8.96 -4.76 5.30
C VAL A 278 -9.08 -5.47 3.91
N GLU A 279 -7.94 -5.87 3.29
CA GLU A 279 -7.64 -6.55 1.96
C GLU A 279 -8.73 -7.50 1.44
N ILE A 280 -8.77 -7.94 0.18
CA ILE A 280 -7.77 -8.19 -0.87
C ILE A 280 -7.89 -7.07 -1.92
N LEU A 281 -7.34 -7.19 -3.12
CA LEU A 281 -7.80 -6.40 -4.28
C LEU A 281 -9.26 -6.74 -4.64
N ILE A 282 -10.18 -6.69 -3.67
CA ILE A 282 -11.62 -6.89 -3.81
C ILE A 282 -12.22 -5.51 -4.07
N ALA A 283 -12.30 -5.11 -5.33
CA ALA A 283 -13.26 -4.08 -5.68
C ALA A 283 -14.64 -4.71 -5.87
N GLY A 284 -15.39 -4.78 -4.78
CA GLY A 284 -16.82 -5.06 -4.82
C GLY A 284 -17.58 -3.77 -5.14
N ASP A 285 -17.96 -3.60 -6.41
CA ASP A 285 -18.94 -2.57 -6.78
C ASP A 285 -20.34 -3.10 -6.45
N ARG A 286 -20.92 -2.68 -5.32
CA ARG A 286 -22.34 -2.29 -5.17
C ARG A 286 -22.77 -2.04 -3.72
N ALA A 287 -23.49 -0.93 -3.57
CA ALA A 287 -24.17 -0.46 -2.38
C ALA A 287 -24.98 -1.55 -1.64
N ILE A 288 -24.70 -1.70 -0.34
CA ILE A 288 -25.59 -2.39 0.59
C ILE A 288 -26.76 -1.43 0.88
N GLY A 289 -27.86 -1.59 0.16
CA GLY A 289 -29.13 -0.93 0.50
C GLY A 289 -29.69 -1.46 1.84
N PRO A 290 -30.59 -0.70 2.49
CA PRO A 290 -31.07 -1.02 3.83
C PRO A 290 -31.87 -2.33 3.80
N ARG A 291 -31.42 -3.33 4.58
CA ARG A 291 -32.24 -4.50 4.88
C ARG A 291 -33.37 -4.07 5.81
N THR A 292 -34.57 -3.98 5.27
CA THR A 292 -35.81 -3.93 6.04
C THR A 292 -35.98 -5.22 6.82
N SER A 293 -36.25 -5.08 8.11
CA SER A 293 -36.63 -6.12 9.05
C SER A 293 -37.92 -6.84 8.64
N ALA A 294 -37.93 -8.16 8.77
CA ALA A 294 -39.10 -8.97 9.09
C ALA A 294 -38.67 -10.05 10.11
#